data_AF-A0ABD6T9B6-F1
#
_entry.id   AF-A0ABD6T9B6-F1
#
_cell.length_a   1.000
_cell.length_b   1.000
_cell.length_c   1.000
_cell.angle_alpha   90.00
_cell.angle_beta   90.00
_cell.angle_gamma   90.00
#
_symmetry.space_group_name_H-M   'P 1'
#
loop_
_entity.id
_entity.type
_entity.pdbx_description
1 polymer ?
#
loop_
_entity_poly.entity_id
_entity_poly.type
_entity_poly.pdbx_seq_one_letter_code
_entity_poly.pdbx_strand_id
1 'polypeptide(L)'
;MDKAKIIYQFVTIDEKSKFQILEFPYTEIPFQITGVDTRKSIRTQLQMQPRFHAFLGPMWGGYNNNGQPIIRYESTQAYNELSQ
;
A
#
# COMPACT_ATOMS: atom_id res chain seq x y z
N MET A 1 10.28 7.93 -9.68
CA MET A 1 9.09 7.20 -10.21
C MET A 1 7.94 8.19 -10.22
N ASP A 2 7.22 8.30 -11.33
CA ASP A 2 6.09 9.22 -11.42
C ASP A 2 4.92 8.67 -10.58
N LYS A 3 4.55 9.37 -9.50
CA LYS A 3 3.47 8.94 -8.59
C LYS A 3 2.12 8.82 -9.29
N ALA A 4 1.92 9.52 -10.41
CA ALA A 4 0.70 9.44 -11.22
C ALA A 4 0.51 8.08 -11.92
N LYS A 5 1.58 7.30 -12.06
CA LYS A 5 1.55 5.99 -12.74
C LYS A 5 1.52 4.81 -11.78
N ILE A 6 1.49 5.07 -10.47
CA ILE A 6 1.53 4.06 -9.41
C ILE A 6 0.10 3.75 -8.98
N ILE A 7 -0.21 2.47 -8.84
CA ILE A 7 -1.43 2.00 -8.18
C ILE A 7 -1.13 1.76 -6.70
N TYR A 8 -1.92 2.39 -5.83
CA TYR A 8 -1.84 2.20 -4.39
C TYR A 8 -2.90 1.19 -3.99
N GLN A 9 -2.46 -0.01 -3.64
CA GLN A 9 -3.32 -1.13 -3.29
C GLN A 9 -3.42 -1.24 -1.77
N PHE A 10 -4.64 -1.23 -1.23
CA PHE A 10 -4.92 -1.37 0.19
C PHE A 10 -5.63 -2.70 0.43
N VAL A 11 -5.04 -3.52 1.28
CA VAL A 11 -5.61 -4.81 1.71
C VAL A 11 -6.12 -4.66 3.13
N THR A 12 -7.42 -4.85 3.31
CA THR A 12 -8.09 -4.79 4.60
C THR A 12 -8.90 -6.07 4.83
N ILE A 13 -9.40 -6.24 6.05
CA ILE A 13 -10.34 -7.30 6.40
C ILE A 13 -11.61 -6.63 6.91
N ASP A 14 -12.76 -7.12 6.47
CA ASP A 14 -14.06 -6.65 6.94
C ASP A 14 -14.52 -7.37 8.22
N GLU A 15 -15.65 -6.93 8.76
CA GLU A 15 -16.24 -7.50 9.98
C GLU A 15 -16.57 -9.00 9.86
N LYS A 16 -16.67 -9.52 8.63
CA LYS A 16 -16.93 -10.94 8.33
C LYS A 16 -15.65 -11.73 8.02
N SER A 17 -14.49 -11.17 8.36
CA SER A 17 -13.17 -11.78 8.11
C SER A 17 -12.88 -12.03 6.62
N LYS A 18 -13.47 -11.23 5.73
CA LYS A 18 -13.17 -11.30 4.29
C LYS A 18 -12.15 -10.24 3.90
N PHE A 19 -11.15 -10.65 3.12
CA PHE A 19 -10.20 -9.74 2.51
C PHE A 19 -10.89 -8.80 1.52
N GLN A 20 -10.58 -7.52 1.63
CA GLN A 20 -10.96 -6.50 0.67
C GLN A 20 -9.70 -5.88 0.08
N ILE A 21 -9.70 -5.73 -1.25
CA ILE A 21 -8.62 -5.08 -1.99
C ILE A 21 -9.20 -3.82 -2.61
N LEU A 22 -8.64 -2.68 -2.25
CA LEU A 22 -9.00 -1.36 -2.77
C LEU A 22 -7.81 -0.79 -3.52
N GLU A 23 -8.02 -0.24 -4.71
CA GLU A 23 -6.97 0.35 -5.52
C GLU A 23 -7.28 1.80 -5.84
N PHE A 24 -6.30 2.68 -5.64
CA PHE A 24 -6.45 4.11 -5.86
C PHE A 24 -5.24 4.69 -6.60
N PRO A 25 -5.44 5.72 -7.45
CA PRO A 25 -4.35 6.63 -7.79
C PRO A 25 -3.99 7.50 -6.58
N TYR A 26 -2.77 8.07 -6.56
CA TYR A 26 -2.26 8.83 -5.42
C TYR A 26 -3.20 9.96 -4.92
N THR A 27 -3.88 10.64 -5.84
CA THR A 27 -4.74 11.81 -5.56
C THR A 27 -6.10 11.45 -4.97
N GLU A 28 -6.51 10.19 -5.05
CA GLU A 28 -7.85 9.73 -4.63
C GLU A 28 -7.80 8.84 -3.38
N ILE A 29 -6.63 8.72 -2.74
CA ILE A 29 -6.47 7.89 -1.55
C ILE A 29 -7.30 8.48 -0.41
N PRO A 30 -8.29 7.76 0.13
CA PRO A 30 -9.19 8.27 1.17
C PRO A 30 -8.60 8.15 2.59
N PHE A 31 -7.34 7.76 2.72
CA PHE A 31 -6.69 7.49 4.01
C PHE A 31 -5.78 8.63 4.44
N GLN A 32 -5.78 8.92 5.74
CA GLN A 32 -4.95 9.96 6.33
C GLN A 32 -3.47 9.62 6.21
N ILE A 33 -2.68 10.50 5.60
CA ILE A 33 -1.22 10.41 5.57
C ILE A 33 -0.66 10.81 6.94
N THR A 34 0.17 9.94 7.52
CA THR A 34 0.84 10.16 8.82
C THR A 34 2.32 10.49 8.68
N GLY A 35 2.89 10.31 7.49
CA GLY A 35 4.29 10.61 7.20
C GLY A 35 4.74 9.97 5.89
N VAL A 36 6.05 9.75 5.78
CA VAL A 36 6.67 9.06 4.64
C VAL A 36 7.68 8.03 5.13
N ASP A 37 7.96 7.03 4.31
CA ASP A 37 9.01 6.04 4.60
C ASP A 37 10.38 6.55 4.15
N THR A 38 11.25 6.86 5.12
CA THR A 38 12.59 7.43 4.87
C THR A 38 13.72 6.41 4.94
N ARG A 39 13.40 5.12 5.16
CA ARG A 39 14.41 4.07 5.30
C ARG A 39 15.18 3.92 3.99
N LYS A 40 16.50 4.06 4.03
CA LYS A 40 17.36 3.93 2.84
C LYS A 40 17.65 2.47 2.47
N SER A 41 17.40 1.53 3.38
CA SER A 41 17.65 0.09 3.20
C SER A 41 16.55 -0.65 2.45
N ILE A 42 15.39 -0.02 2.19
CA ILE A 42 14.30 -0.62 1.42
C ILE A 42 14.47 -0.32 -0.08
N ARG A 43 13.73 -1.06 -0.92
CA ARG A 43 13.69 -0.84 -2.37
C ARG A 43 13.49 0.64 -2.71
N THR A 44 14.22 1.15 -3.67
CA THR A 44 14.17 2.57 -4.09
C THR A 44 12.76 3.04 -4.42
N GLN A 45 11.91 2.14 -4.96
CA GLN A 45 10.49 2.42 -5.26
C GLN A 45 9.63 2.69 -4.02
N LEU A 46 10.03 2.17 -2.86
CA LEU A 46 9.31 2.29 -1.58
C LEU A 46 9.79 3.50 -0.76
N GLN A 47 10.95 4.06 -1.09
CA GLN A 47 11.47 5.23 -0.41
C GLN A 47 10.61 6.45 -0.74
N MET A 48 10.38 7.31 0.25
CA MET A 48 9.55 8.52 0.16
C MET A 48 8.08 8.26 -0.23
N GLN A 49 7.62 7.01 -0.12
CA GLN A 49 6.21 6.67 -0.22
C GLN A 49 5.47 7.12 1.04
N PRO A 50 4.19 7.52 0.93
CA PRO A 50 3.38 7.91 2.08
C PRO A 50 3.22 6.75 3.07
N ARG A 51 3.06 7.09 4.34
CA ARG A 51 2.54 6.19 5.36
C ARG A 51 1.12 6.62 5.69
N PHE A 52 0.23 5.65 5.84
CA PHE A 52 -1.17 5.92 6.13
C PHE A 52 -1.53 5.48 7.54
N HIS A 53 -2.44 6.21 8.19
CA HIS A 53 -2.99 5.81 9.48
C HIS A 53 -3.68 4.45 9.36
N ALA A 54 -3.53 3.57 10.37
CA ALA A 54 -4.06 2.21 10.41
C ALA A 54 -3.54 1.21 9.35
N PHE A 55 -2.52 1.59 8.57
CA PHE A 55 -1.83 0.69 7.63
C PHE A 55 -0.36 0.51 8.00
N LEU A 56 0.17 -0.66 7.64
CA LEU A 56 1.60 -0.92 7.66
C LEU A 56 2.32 -0.06 6.60
N GLY A 57 3.65 -0.04 6.69
CA GLY A 57 4.48 0.69 5.74
C GLY A 57 4.31 0.20 4.29
N PRO A 58 4.79 0.98 3.31
CA PRO A 58 4.71 0.65 1.89
C PRO A 58 5.40 -0.69 1.59
N MET A 59 4.73 -1.55 0.85
CA MET A 59 5.22 -2.85 0.39
C MET A 59 5.21 -2.93 -1.13
N TRP A 60 6.13 -3.70 -1.72
CA TRP A 60 6.18 -3.87 -3.17
C TRP A 60 5.16 -4.91 -3.62
N GLY A 61 4.16 -4.49 -4.40
CA GLY A 61 3.09 -5.35 -4.91
C GLY A 61 3.33 -5.92 -6.30
N GLY A 62 4.47 -5.62 -6.93
CA GLY A 62 4.77 -6.03 -8.30
C GLY A 62 4.25 -5.04 -9.35
N TYR A 63 3.92 -5.57 -10.53
CA TYR A 63 3.33 -4.81 -11.63
C TYR A 63 1.95 -5.40 -11.94
N ASN A 64 0.98 -4.55 -12.29
CA ASN A 64 -0.29 -5.03 -12.84
C ASN A 64 -0.11 -5.49 -14.31
N ASN A 65 -1.18 -6.02 -14.91
CA ASN A 65 -1.19 -6.49 -16.31
C ASN A 65 -0.86 -5.40 -17.34
N ASN A 66 -0.97 -4.12 -16.97
CA ASN A 66 -0.64 -2.97 -17.80
C ASN A 66 0.79 -2.47 -17.58
N GLY A 67 1.59 -3.17 -16.78
CA GLY A 67 2.97 -2.77 -16.44
C GLY A 67 3.07 -1.61 -15.46
N GLN A 68 1.98 -1.25 -14.77
CA GLN A 68 1.99 -0.19 -13.75
C GLN A 68 2.49 -0.75 -12.41
N PRO A 69 3.41 -0.05 -11.72
CA PRO A 69 3.90 -0.47 -10.41
C PRO A 69 2.79 -0.41 -9.36
N ILE A 70 2.73 -1.43 -8.50
CA ILE A 70 1.81 -1.49 -7.36
C ILE A 70 2.59 -1.29 -6.07
N ILE A 71 2.13 -0.35 -5.24
CA ILE A 71 2.58 -0.20 -3.86
C ILE A 71 1.43 -0.64 -2.95
N ARG A 72 1.68 -1.72 -2.20
CA ARG A 72 0.70 -2.33 -1.31
C ARG A 72 0.80 -1.76 0.10
N TYR A 73 -0.34 -1.57 0.73
CA TYR A 73 -0.52 -1.24 2.13
C TYR A 73 -1.50 -2.26 2.72
N GLU A 74 -1.20 -2.77 3.90
CA GLU A 74 -2.04 -3.78 4.55
C GLU A 74 -2.45 -3.24 5.92
N SER A 75 -3.71 -3.45 6.31
CA SER A 75 -4.08 -3.22 7.71
C SER A 75 -3.34 -4.24 8.59
N THR A 76 -3.10 -3.91 9.85
CA THR A 76 -2.45 -4.84 10.79
C THR A 76 -3.20 -6.18 10.85
N GLN A 77 -4.54 -6.15 10.80
CA GLN A 77 -5.36 -7.35 10.79
C GLN A 77 -5.14 -8.18 9.51
N ALA A 78 -5.17 -7.53 8.34
CA ALA A 78 -4.93 -8.23 7.06
C ALA A 78 -3.53 -8.87 7.01
N TYR A 79 -2.51 -8.14 7.46
CA TYR A 79 -1.14 -8.64 7.51
C TYR A 79 -1.01 -9.87 8.42
N ASN A 80 -1.62 -9.83 9.61
CA ASN A 80 -1.57 -10.93 10.56
C ASN A 80 -2.20 -12.21 10.01
N GLU A 81 -3.34 -12.11 9.32
CA GLU A 81 -4.00 -13.25 8.68
C GLU A 81 -3.23 -13.77 7.45
N LEU A 82 -2.58 -12.90 6.67
CA LEU A 82 -1.76 -13.28 5.51
C LEU A 82 -0.39 -13.87 5.89
N SER A 83 0.07 -13.65 7.11
CA SER A 83 1.39 -14.08 7.59
C SER A 83 1.34 -15.41 8.38
N GLN A 84 0.18 -16.04 8.48
CA GLN A 84 -0.01 -17.37 9.08
C GLN A 84 0.21 -18.48 8.05
#